data_AF-A0A392MQZ3-F1
#
_entry.id   AF-A0A392MQZ3-F1
#
_cell.length_a   1.000
_cell.length_b   1.000
_cell.length_c   1.000
_cell.angle_alpha   90.00
_cell.angle_beta   90.00
_cell.angle_gamma   90.00
#
_symmetry.space_group_name_H-M   'P 1'
#
loop_
_entity.id
_entity.type
_entity.pdbx_description
1 polymer ?
#
loop_
_entity_poly.entity_id
_entity_poly.type
_entity_poly.pdbx_seq_one_letter_code
_entity_poly.pdbx_strand_id
1 'polypeptide(L)'
;MEDYYQNLKHNIDVTEKTTYFICEDWYCSRKSSGGLLTTFSNLKCRCGKFMSSSFSLDGSDKINHSEGFVTDATTFNISDDLSVKPDSFQNSICQPMNLLGLENFNAIKFMTVEVTKKEILDLLKCALISKTPLTDIFLLKKQNLESPQLNTSVLDLHSDADFADFILSFLTFPLGGVEYLLKGNSCDSSIDNFYKSIVELDSDTYLRSSDLKDKLVKSKLAHQFKLRNQLLPFEETPAIDYFFVSRYNRRKTGFHGSLIAFEEPSITSKELCVPLKFVEPQSSIGEEYGECGGRGFMKGPAL
;
A
#
# COMPACT_ATOMS: atom_id res chain seq x y z
N MET A 1 -5.48 -2.55 3.55
CA MET A 1 -4.62 -2.03 2.47
C MET A 1 -3.47 -2.99 2.20
N GLU A 2 -2.85 -3.57 3.24
CA GLU A 2 -1.76 -4.56 3.13
C GLU A 2 -2.04 -5.74 2.16
N ASP A 3 -3.24 -6.32 2.20
CA ASP A 3 -3.60 -7.45 1.32
C ASP A 3 -3.65 -7.08 -0.18
N TYR A 4 -3.95 -5.82 -0.53
CA TYR A 4 -3.92 -5.36 -1.92
C TYR A 4 -2.47 -5.23 -2.43
N TYR A 5 -1.53 -4.88 -1.56
CA TYR A 5 -0.12 -4.68 -1.92
C TYR A 5 0.65 -5.98 -2.10
N GLN A 6 0.39 -6.97 -1.23
CA GLN A 6 1.06 -8.27 -1.29
C GLN A 6 0.81 -8.99 -2.61
N ASN A 7 -0.26 -8.61 -3.31
CA ASN A 7 -0.63 -9.17 -4.59
C ASN A 7 -0.20 -8.31 -5.78
N LEU A 8 0.31 -7.08 -5.63
CA LEU A 8 0.74 -6.29 -6.80
C LEU A 8 1.84 -7.01 -7.61
N LYS A 9 1.61 -7.20 -8.91
CA LYS A 9 2.53 -7.82 -9.86
C LYS A 9 3.95 -7.27 -9.80
N HIS A 10 4.07 -5.96 -9.60
CA HIS A 10 5.33 -5.25 -9.39
C HIS A 10 5.43 -4.75 -7.94
N ASN A 11 5.44 -5.68 -6.97
CA ASN A 11 5.54 -5.33 -5.56
C ASN A 11 6.84 -4.55 -5.27
N ILE A 12 6.70 -3.30 -4.82
CA ILE A 12 7.83 -2.49 -4.35
C ILE A 12 8.32 -3.05 -3.01
N ASP A 13 7.39 -3.58 -2.20
CA ASP A 13 7.68 -4.19 -0.92
C ASP A 13 8.42 -5.51 -1.11
N VAL A 14 9.70 -5.51 -0.76
CA VAL A 14 10.57 -6.70 -0.79
C VAL A 14 10.46 -7.46 0.54
N THR A 15 9.60 -7.01 1.46
CA THR A 15 9.48 -7.59 2.79
C THR A 15 8.78 -8.95 2.70
N GLU A 16 9.39 -9.96 3.33
CA GLU A 16 8.78 -11.27 3.49
C GLU A 16 7.42 -11.13 4.21
N LYS A 17 6.47 -12.01 3.90
CA LYS A 17 5.14 -11.99 4.54
C LYS A 17 5.31 -11.92 6.07
N THR A 18 4.69 -10.91 6.68
CA THR A 18 4.77 -10.67 8.12
C THR A 18 4.45 -11.95 8.89
N THR A 19 5.44 -12.44 9.63
CA THR A 19 5.30 -13.62 10.48
C THR A 19 4.95 -13.16 11.89
N TYR A 20 3.91 -13.77 12.44
CA TYR A 20 3.42 -13.46 13.76
C TYR A 20 3.77 -14.60 14.72
N PHE A 21 4.02 -14.26 15.98
CA PHE A 21 4.40 -15.20 17.02
C PHE A 21 3.47 -15.10 18.22
N ILE A 22 3.13 -16.26 18.77
CA ILE A 22 2.43 -16.40 20.05
C ILE A 22 3.26 -17.25 21.01
N CYS A 23 2.77 -17.41 22.25
CA CYS A 23 3.45 -18.22 23.26
C CYS A 23 3.65 -19.67 22.78
N GLU A 24 4.86 -20.18 23.02
CA GLU A 24 5.22 -21.58 22.75
C GLU A 24 4.44 -22.60 23.57
N ASP A 25 3.92 -22.16 24.71
CA ASP A 25 3.05 -22.99 25.54
C ASP A 25 1.63 -22.96 25.01
N TRP A 26 1.24 -24.06 24.37
CA TRP A 26 -0.09 -24.27 23.81
C TRP A 26 -1.22 -24.07 24.82
N TYR A 27 -1.02 -24.43 26.08
CA TYR A 27 -2.03 -24.22 27.12
C TYR A 27 -2.15 -22.75 27.50
N CYS A 28 -1.05 -22.00 27.45
CA CYS A 28 -1.05 -20.57 27.68
C CYS A 28 -1.77 -19.83 26.54
N SER A 29 -1.49 -20.20 25.29
CA SER A 29 -2.08 -19.58 24.10
C SER A 29 -3.59 -19.82 23.97
N ARG A 30 -4.14 -20.81 24.69
CA ARG A 30 -5.57 -21.18 24.66
C ARG A 30 -6.38 -20.69 25.86
N LYS A 31 -5.79 -19.91 26.76
CA LYS A 31 -6.51 -19.38 27.92
C LYS A 31 -7.61 -18.43 27.49
N SER A 32 -8.79 -18.56 28.10
CA SER A 32 -9.92 -17.65 27.87
C SER A 32 -9.64 -16.21 28.33
N SER A 33 -8.61 -16.00 29.16
CA SER A 33 -8.13 -14.67 29.57
C SER A 33 -7.43 -13.88 28.45
N GLY A 34 -7.34 -14.43 27.24
CA GLY A 34 -6.64 -13.83 26.10
C GLY A 34 -5.15 -14.17 26.03
N GLY A 35 -4.59 -14.08 24.83
CA GLY A 35 -3.17 -14.33 24.52
C GLY A 35 -2.43 -13.06 24.09
N LEU A 36 -1.12 -13.19 23.90
CA LEU A 36 -0.28 -12.14 23.30
C LEU A 36 0.11 -12.55 21.88
N LEU A 37 0.27 -11.57 21.01
CA LEU A 37 0.74 -11.69 19.63
C LEU A 37 1.88 -10.69 19.40
N THR A 38 2.88 -11.06 18.62
CA THR A 38 4.00 -10.16 18.28
C THR A 38 4.61 -10.54 16.94
N THR A 39 5.42 -9.67 16.34
CA THR A 39 6.26 -9.98 15.17
C THR A 39 7.68 -10.43 15.55
N PHE A 40 7.98 -10.60 16.84
CA PHE A 40 9.31 -10.93 17.36
C PHE A 40 9.32 -12.25 18.14
N SER A 41 10.10 -13.22 17.67
CA SER A 41 10.13 -14.58 18.23
C SER A 41 10.75 -14.70 19.64
N ASN A 42 11.38 -13.65 20.14
CA ASN A 42 12.18 -13.65 21.36
C ASN A 42 11.51 -12.93 22.54
N LEU A 43 10.27 -12.44 22.39
CA LEU A 43 9.54 -11.82 23.50
C LEU A 43 9.06 -12.87 24.51
N LYS A 44 9.02 -12.49 25.79
CA LYS A 44 8.48 -13.33 26.86
C LYS A 44 6.98 -13.13 26.98
N CYS A 45 6.23 -14.23 26.99
CA CYS A 45 4.81 -14.24 27.32
C CYS A 45 4.61 -14.02 28.84
N ARG A 46 3.38 -13.71 29.25
CA ARG A 46 2.96 -13.56 30.65
C ARG A 46 3.25 -14.79 31.52
N CYS A 47 3.37 -15.97 30.92
CA CYS A 47 3.75 -17.20 31.62
C CYS A 47 5.27 -17.37 31.84
N GLY A 48 6.09 -16.43 31.35
CA GLY A 48 7.55 -16.46 31.45
C GLY A 48 8.27 -17.18 30.31
N LYS A 49 7.54 -17.93 29.46
CA LYS A 49 8.07 -18.64 28.28
C LYS A 49 8.15 -17.74 27.06
N PHE A 50 8.93 -18.15 26.05
CA PHE A 50 9.11 -17.36 24.84
C PHE A 50 7.91 -17.43 23.89
N MET A 51 7.77 -16.40 23.07
CA MET A 51 6.81 -16.31 21.99
C MET A 51 7.45 -16.78 20.70
N SER A 52 7.67 -18.10 20.57
CA SER A 52 8.41 -18.69 19.44
C SER A 52 7.52 -19.44 18.44
N SER A 53 6.22 -19.59 18.73
CA SER A 53 5.29 -20.29 17.83
C SER A 53 4.84 -19.36 16.71
N SER A 54 5.34 -19.60 15.50
CA SER A 54 5.08 -18.78 14.31
C SER A 54 3.79 -19.14 13.60
N PHE A 55 3.07 -18.12 13.15
CA PHE A 55 1.85 -18.21 12.35
C PHE A 55 1.90 -17.16 11.24
N SER A 56 1.36 -17.51 10.08
CA SER A 56 0.96 -16.53 9.08
C SER A 56 -0.48 -16.13 9.35
N LEU A 57 -0.80 -14.86 9.11
CA LEU A 57 -2.18 -14.40 9.14
C LEU A 57 -2.96 -15.09 8.00
N ASP A 58 -3.98 -15.87 8.36
CA ASP A 58 -4.99 -16.37 7.43
C ASP A 58 -5.93 -15.21 7.17
N GLY A 59 -5.80 -14.58 6.00
CA GLY A 59 -6.75 -13.57 5.54
C GLY A 59 -8.11 -14.24 5.38
N SER A 60 -9.04 -13.97 6.31
CA SER A 60 -10.41 -14.46 6.20
C SER A 60 -11.24 -13.70 5.18
N ASP A 61 -10.69 -12.67 4.55
CA ASP A 61 -11.18 -12.17 3.28
C ASP A 61 -10.51 -12.93 2.14
N LYS A 62 -11.03 -14.12 1.86
CA LYS A 62 -11.24 -14.50 0.46
C LYS A 62 -12.34 -13.64 -0.14
N ILE A 63 -12.23 -12.31 -0.03
CA ILE A 63 -12.85 -11.48 -1.04
C ILE A 63 -12.02 -11.78 -2.27
N ASN A 64 -12.67 -12.13 -3.37
CA ASN A 64 -12.03 -12.36 -4.66
C ASN A 64 -11.49 -11.03 -5.22
N HIS A 65 -10.68 -10.31 -4.45
CA HIS A 65 -9.88 -9.21 -4.96
C HIS A 65 -8.76 -9.85 -5.77
N SER A 66 -9.10 -10.09 -7.03
CA SER A 66 -8.19 -9.96 -8.16
C SER A 66 -7.10 -8.92 -7.89
N GLU A 67 -5.88 -9.28 -8.24
CA GLU A 67 -4.62 -8.52 -8.17
C GLU A 67 -4.79 -7.00 -8.40
N GLY A 68 -4.26 -6.13 -7.54
CA GLY A 68 -4.19 -4.68 -7.81
C GLY A 68 -5.38 -3.79 -7.41
N PHE A 69 -5.32 -2.49 -7.72
CA PHE A 69 -6.31 -1.46 -7.38
C PHE A 69 -7.36 -1.23 -8.48
N VAL A 70 -6.92 -1.38 -9.72
CA VAL A 70 -7.63 -1.05 -10.96
C VAL A 70 -8.20 -2.31 -11.60
N THR A 71 -9.32 -2.17 -12.31
CA THR A 71 -9.92 -3.31 -13.01
C THR A 71 -9.09 -3.72 -14.25
N ASP A 72 -8.95 -5.02 -14.52
CA ASP A 72 -8.08 -5.53 -15.60
C ASP A 72 -8.45 -5.05 -17.03
N ALA A 73 -9.68 -4.57 -17.21
CA ALA A 73 -10.20 -4.13 -18.51
C ALA A 73 -9.99 -2.63 -18.79
N THR A 74 -9.40 -1.86 -17.87
CA THR A 74 -9.28 -0.40 -18.00
C THR A 74 -7.89 0.02 -18.45
N THR A 75 -7.83 0.93 -19.41
CA THR A 75 -6.62 1.61 -19.88
C THR A 75 -6.66 3.08 -19.47
N PHE A 76 -5.47 3.66 -19.27
CA PHE A 76 -5.30 5.04 -18.84
C PHE A 76 -4.34 5.78 -19.76
N ASN A 77 -4.67 7.05 -20.01
CA ASN A 77 -3.78 8.01 -20.62
C ASN A 77 -3.12 8.82 -19.50
N ILE A 78 -1.79 8.79 -19.45
CA ILE A 78 -0.99 9.45 -18.42
C ILE A 78 -0.15 10.52 -19.10
N SER A 79 -0.46 11.79 -18.85
CA SER A 79 0.27 12.92 -19.44
C SER A 79 1.65 13.08 -18.81
N ASP A 80 2.54 13.86 -19.43
CA ASP A 80 3.93 14.07 -18.95
C ASP A 80 4.01 14.57 -17.51
N ASP A 81 3.02 15.36 -17.08
CA ASP A 81 2.87 15.87 -15.72
C ASP A 81 2.19 14.88 -14.75
N LEU A 82 2.09 13.60 -15.13
CA LEU A 82 1.42 12.51 -14.41
C LEU A 82 -0.08 12.72 -14.18
N SER A 83 -0.73 13.61 -14.92
CA SER A 83 -2.19 13.64 -14.97
C SER A 83 -2.71 12.32 -15.52
N VAL A 84 -3.60 11.66 -14.79
CA VAL A 84 -4.17 10.35 -15.17
C VAL A 84 -5.60 10.52 -15.61
N LYS A 85 -5.92 10.08 -16.82
CA LYS A 85 -7.27 10.13 -17.38
C LYS A 85 -7.69 8.75 -17.88
N PRO A 86 -8.90 8.29 -17.56
CA PRO A 86 -9.42 7.09 -18.16
C PRO A 86 -9.51 7.23 -19.68
N ASP A 87 -9.18 6.17 -20.39
CA ASP A 87 -9.29 6.15 -21.83
C ASP A 87 -10.75 5.86 -22.22
N SER A 88 -11.58 6.90 -22.33
CA SER A 88 -13.03 6.77 -22.58
C SER A 88 -13.38 6.66 -24.07
N PHE A 89 -12.56 6.00 -24.88
CA PHE A 89 -12.85 5.78 -26.30
C PHE A 89 -12.75 4.30 -26.69
N GLN A 90 -13.91 3.70 -26.94
CA GLN A 90 -14.02 2.45 -27.67
C GLN A 90 -13.20 2.51 -28.96
N ASN A 91 -12.29 1.55 -29.12
CA ASN A 91 -11.62 1.18 -30.37
C ASN A 91 -10.93 2.34 -31.12
N SER A 92 -9.65 2.58 -30.82
CA SER A 92 -8.59 2.76 -31.84
C SER A 92 -7.26 2.98 -31.11
N ILE A 93 -6.22 2.29 -31.56
CA ILE A 93 -4.82 2.68 -31.33
C ILE A 93 -4.73 4.19 -31.44
N CYS A 94 -4.42 4.88 -30.33
CA CYS A 94 -4.07 6.30 -30.24
C CYS A 94 -4.64 7.14 -31.38
N GLN A 95 -5.93 7.50 -31.34
CA GLN A 95 -6.36 8.64 -32.12
C GLN A 95 -5.84 9.89 -31.39
N PRO A 96 -4.94 10.68 -31.99
CA PRO A 96 -4.47 11.95 -31.42
C PRO A 96 -5.56 13.03 -31.53
N MET A 97 -6.83 12.68 -31.31
CA MET A 97 -7.94 13.59 -31.46
C MET A 97 -8.11 14.42 -30.19
N ASN A 98 -7.71 15.68 -30.33
CA ASN A 98 -8.01 16.84 -29.50
C ASN A 98 -7.02 17.19 -28.36
N LEU A 99 -5.78 16.68 -28.39
CA LEU A 99 -4.71 17.31 -27.61
C LEU A 99 -4.05 18.43 -28.42
N LEU A 100 -4.38 19.67 -28.02
CA LEU A 100 -3.56 20.87 -28.19
C LEU A 100 -3.26 21.32 -29.62
N GLY A 101 -4.25 21.67 -30.45
CA GLY A 101 -4.04 22.58 -31.60
C GLY A 101 -2.87 22.25 -32.55
N LEU A 102 -2.45 20.99 -32.61
CA LEU A 102 -1.30 20.56 -33.37
C LEU A 102 -1.74 20.30 -34.81
N GLU A 103 -1.37 21.20 -35.71
CA GLU A 103 -1.72 21.13 -37.13
C GLU A 103 -0.97 20.00 -37.89
N ASN A 104 0.04 19.36 -37.26
CA ASN A 104 0.91 18.37 -37.91
C ASN A 104 1.07 17.07 -37.10
N PHE A 105 0.24 16.08 -37.39
CA PHE A 105 0.32 14.72 -36.83
C PHE A 105 1.58 13.94 -37.23
N ASN A 106 2.26 14.34 -38.30
CA ASN A 106 3.48 13.68 -38.79
C ASN A 106 4.68 13.81 -37.83
N ALA A 107 4.64 14.74 -36.87
CA ALA A 107 5.70 14.93 -35.88
C ALA A 107 5.55 14.02 -34.64
N ILE A 108 4.41 13.34 -34.48
CA ILE A 108 4.14 12.50 -33.31
C ILE A 108 4.80 11.13 -33.51
N LYS A 109 5.66 10.76 -32.55
CA LYS A 109 6.32 9.45 -32.54
C LYS A 109 5.80 8.62 -31.38
N PHE A 110 5.29 7.43 -31.69
CA PHE A 110 4.96 6.43 -30.68
C PHE A 110 6.22 5.71 -30.21
N MET A 111 6.42 5.65 -28.91
CA MET A 111 7.48 4.88 -28.28
C MET A 111 6.86 3.92 -27.26
N THR A 112 7.09 2.62 -27.44
CA THR A 112 6.83 1.64 -26.40
C THR A 112 8.02 1.65 -25.44
N VAL A 113 7.74 1.74 -24.14
CA VAL A 113 8.75 1.74 -23.10
C VAL A 113 8.46 0.58 -22.14
N GLU A 114 9.43 -0.31 -21.96
CA GLU A 114 9.41 -1.27 -20.86
C GLU A 114 9.98 -0.60 -19.62
N VAL A 115 9.24 -0.62 -18.52
CA VAL A 115 9.63 0.08 -17.28
C VAL A 115 10.13 -0.91 -16.25
N THR A 116 11.35 -0.69 -15.77
CA THR A 116 11.97 -1.48 -14.69
C THR A 116 11.67 -0.91 -13.31
N LYS A 117 11.79 -1.74 -12.25
CA LYS A 117 11.67 -1.29 -10.84
C LYS A 117 12.58 -0.10 -10.49
N LYS A 118 13.75 0.01 -11.14
CA LYS A 118 14.65 1.16 -10.95
C LYS A 118 14.08 2.44 -11.58
N GLU A 119 13.61 2.37 -12.82
CA GLU A 119 13.03 3.52 -13.52
C GLU A 119 11.76 4.01 -12.83
N ILE A 120 11.02 3.10 -12.24
CA ILE A 120 9.90 3.36 -11.32
C ILE A 120 10.30 4.24 -10.13
N LEU A 121 11.39 3.89 -9.43
CA LEU A 121 11.85 4.66 -8.28
C LEU A 121 12.44 6.01 -8.71
N ASP A 122 13.10 6.03 -9.87
CA ASP A 122 13.53 7.27 -10.50
C ASP A 122 12.29 8.14 -10.84
N LEU A 123 11.18 7.53 -11.29
CA LEU A 123 9.93 8.22 -11.63
C LEU A 123 9.26 8.85 -10.43
N LEU A 124 9.20 8.12 -9.31
CA LEU A 124 8.72 8.70 -8.05
C LEU A 124 9.55 9.92 -7.64
N LYS A 125 10.88 9.85 -7.75
CA LYS A 125 11.74 11.00 -7.41
C LYS A 125 11.47 12.18 -8.33
N CYS A 126 11.37 11.95 -9.64
CA CYS A 126 11.07 12.99 -10.62
C CYS A 126 9.67 13.58 -10.40
N ALA A 127 8.66 12.77 -10.07
CA ALA A 127 7.30 13.24 -9.79
C ALA A 127 7.24 14.29 -8.68
N LEU A 128 8.10 14.17 -7.67
CA LEU A 128 8.16 15.06 -6.51
C LEU A 128 8.87 16.39 -6.80
N ILE A 129 9.62 16.51 -7.90
CA ILE A 129 10.50 17.66 -8.16
C ILE A 129 10.32 18.29 -9.54
N SER A 130 9.80 17.54 -10.51
CA SER A 130 9.69 17.93 -11.92
C SER A 130 8.25 18.13 -12.33
N LYS A 131 8.07 18.97 -13.36
CA LYS A 131 6.80 19.18 -14.07
C LYS A 131 6.64 18.26 -15.29
N THR A 132 7.71 17.58 -15.69
CA THR A 132 7.77 16.70 -16.88
C THR A 132 8.52 15.38 -16.58
N PRO A 133 8.12 14.63 -15.54
CA PRO A 133 8.82 13.43 -15.08
C PRO A 133 8.91 12.30 -16.12
N LEU A 134 7.94 12.14 -17.03
CA LEU A 134 8.02 11.10 -18.06
C LEU A 134 9.09 11.44 -19.10
N THR A 135 9.14 12.69 -19.54
CA THR A 135 10.20 13.20 -20.42
C THR A 135 11.58 13.07 -19.77
N ASP A 136 11.70 13.45 -18.50
CA ASP A 136 12.98 13.43 -17.78
C ASP A 136 13.56 12.01 -17.67
N ILE A 137 12.70 11.00 -17.56
CA ILE A 137 13.15 9.61 -17.39
C ILE A 137 13.25 8.86 -18.68
N PHE A 138 12.22 8.92 -19.52
CA PHE A 138 12.15 8.05 -20.69
C PHE A 138 12.83 8.66 -21.91
N LEU A 139 12.96 9.98 -21.97
CA LEU A 139 13.65 10.67 -23.07
C LEU A 139 15.06 11.10 -22.68
N LEU A 140 15.26 11.81 -21.57
CA LEU A 140 16.58 12.35 -21.22
C LEU A 140 17.58 11.28 -20.74
N LYS A 141 17.12 10.22 -20.05
CA LYS A 141 18.00 9.09 -19.68
C LYS A 141 18.55 8.35 -20.91
N LYS A 142 17.79 8.34 -22.01
CA LYS A 142 18.13 7.69 -23.28
C LYS A 142 19.10 8.53 -24.13
N GLN A 143 19.05 9.86 -24.01
CA GLN A 143 19.90 10.82 -24.74
C GLN A 143 21.34 10.94 -24.18
N ASN A 144 21.66 10.29 -23.07
CA ASN A 144 23.05 10.17 -22.60
C ASN A 144 23.91 9.18 -23.45
N LEU A 145 23.33 8.53 -24.46
CA LEU A 145 24.02 7.56 -25.34
C LEU A 145 24.14 8.02 -26.80
N GLU A 146 23.32 8.95 -27.26
CA GLU A 146 23.41 9.52 -28.62
C GLU A 146 23.07 11.02 -28.57
N SER A 147 23.93 11.84 -29.19
CA SER A 147 23.99 13.31 -29.19
C SER A 147 22.68 14.09 -28.95
N PRO A 148 22.70 15.23 -28.22
CA PRO A 148 21.51 16.01 -27.90
C PRO A 148 21.01 16.77 -29.13
N GLN A 149 19.89 16.35 -29.72
CA GLN A 149 19.07 17.23 -30.55
C GLN A 149 17.55 17.04 -30.32
N LEU A 150 16.93 18.21 -30.14
CA LEU A 150 15.54 18.62 -30.37
C LEU A 150 14.46 18.21 -29.35
N ASN A 151 13.94 19.21 -28.63
CA ASN A 151 12.54 19.52 -28.27
C ASN A 151 11.51 18.37 -28.28
N THR A 152 11.88 17.21 -27.76
CA THR A 152 10.99 16.04 -27.71
C THR A 152 10.45 15.97 -26.30
N SER A 153 9.16 16.22 -26.15
CA SER A 153 8.41 16.02 -24.90
C SER A 153 7.48 14.83 -25.07
N VAL A 154 7.25 14.09 -23.99
CA VAL A 154 6.15 13.13 -23.93
C VAL A 154 4.85 13.90 -24.00
N LEU A 155 3.90 13.45 -24.83
CA LEU A 155 2.55 14.01 -24.85
C LEU A 155 1.69 13.27 -23.83
N ASP A 156 1.48 11.98 -24.09
CA ASP A 156 0.78 11.05 -23.21
C ASP A 156 1.42 9.66 -23.31
N LEU A 157 1.35 8.93 -22.20
CA LEU A 157 1.68 7.52 -22.08
C LEU A 157 0.36 6.74 -22.00
N HIS A 158 0.14 5.85 -22.96
CA HIS A 158 -0.93 4.88 -22.89
C HIS A 158 -0.48 3.72 -22.00
N SER A 159 -1.26 3.40 -20.97
CA SER A 159 -0.91 2.43 -19.94
C SER A 159 -2.03 1.43 -19.68
N ASP A 160 -1.62 0.21 -19.37
CA ASP A 160 -2.50 -0.85 -18.93
C ASP A 160 -2.73 -0.80 -17.40
N ALA A 161 -3.56 -1.71 -16.90
CA ALA A 161 -3.89 -1.79 -15.48
C ALA A 161 -2.65 -2.01 -14.59
N ASP A 162 -1.66 -2.79 -15.06
CA ASP A 162 -0.43 -3.08 -14.30
C ASP A 162 0.38 -1.80 -14.02
N PHE A 163 0.56 -0.96 -15.04
CA PHE A 163 1.27 0.30 -14.86
C PHE A 163 0.43 1.33 -14.10
N ALA A 164 -0.89 1.35 -14.28
CA ALA A 164 -1.77 2.22 -13.50
C ALA A 164 -1.74 1.86 -12.00
N ASP A 165 -1.84 0.58 -11.65
CA ASP A 165 -1.70 0.10 -10.29
C ASP A 165 -0.36 0.45 -9.67
N PHE A 166 0.68 0.37 -10.50
CA PHE A 166 2.01 0.78 -10.12
C PHE A 166 2.06 2.28 -9.76
N ILE A 167 1.54 3.17 -10.61
CA ILE A 167 1.52 4.61 -10.34
C ILE A 167 0.64 4.95 -9.13
N LEU A 168 -0.52 4.29 -8.97
CA LEU A 168 -1.36 4.38 -7.77
C LEU A 168 -0.63 3.95 -6.49
N SER A 169 0.33 3.03 -6.59
CA SER A 169 1.17 2.65 -5.46
C SER A 169 2.02 3.80 -4.90
N PHE A 170 2.20 4.92 -5.61
CA PHE A 170 2.86 6.09 -5.04
C PHE A 170 2.06 6.75 -3.91
N LEU A 171 0.73 6.71 -3.97
CA LEU A 171 -0.16 7.31 -2.96
C LEU A 171 -0.39 6.41 -1.73
N THR A 172 0.14 5.19 -1.75
CA THR A 172 -0.06 4.20 -0.68
C THR A 172 0.85 4.43 0.51
N PHE A 173 2.05 4.97 0.26
CA PHE A 173 2.84 5.65 1.27
C PHE A 173 2.01 6.80 1.86
N PRO A 174 2.31 7.31 3.07
CA PRO A 174 1.61 8.47 3.61
C PRO A 174 1.72 9.73 2.72
N LEU A 175 2.37 9.66 1.55
CA LEU A 175 2.34 10.66 0.48
C LEU A 175 0.91 11.04 0.07
N GLY A 176 -0.01 10.09 -0.09
CA GLY A 176 -1.42 10.42 -0.35
C GLY A 176 -2.03 11.26 0.78
N GLY A 177 -1.74 10.89 2.03
CA GLY A 177 -2.12 11.68 3.20
C GLY A 177 -1.46 13.06 3.24
N VAL A 178 -0.18 13.18 2.87
CA VAL A 178 0.55 14.46 2.78
C VAL A 178 -0.12 15.36 1.76
N GLU A 179 -0.39 14.84 0.55
CA GLU A 179 -1.07 15.57 -0.51
C GLU A 179 -2.48 15.99 -0.11
N TYR A 180 -3.22 15.13 0.61
CA TYR A 180 -4.51 15.50 1.17
C TYR A 180 -4.42 16.69 2.12
N LEU A 181 -3.43 16.71 3.02
CA LEU A 181 -3.21 17.83 3.93
C LEU A 181 -2.81 19.12 3.19
N LEU A 182 -2.10 18.99 2.08
CA LEU A 182 -1.68 20.10 1.21
C LEU A 182 -2.75 20.48 0.17
N LYS A 183 -3.84 19.70 0.08
CA LYS A 183 -4.92 19.83 -0.92
C LYS A 183 -4.40 19.75 -2.36
N GLY A 184 -3.36 18.96 -2.62
CA GLY A 184 -2.74 18.83 -3.94
C GLY A 184 -2.07 20.12 -4.43
N ASN A 185 -1.43 20.89 -3.55
CA ASN A 185 -0.74 22.15 -3.88
C ASN A 185 0.70 22.16 -3.38
N SER A 186 1.41 21.07 -3.64
CA SER A 186 2.81 20.83 -3.34
C SER A 186 3.70 21.34 -4.47
N CYS A 187 4.10 22.62 -4.38
CA CYS A 187 5.22 23.18 -5.13
C CYS A 187 5.15 23.02 -6.67
N ASP A 188 3.95 23.06 -7.29
CA ASP A 188 3.72 22.83 -8.72
C ASP A 188 4.34 21.51 -9.24
N SER A 189 4.43 20.48 -8.40
CA SER A 189 5.02 19.20 -8.78
C SER A 189 4.01 18.32 -9.52
N SER A 190 4.50 17.35 -10.30
CA SER A 190 3.63 16.42 -11.03
C SER A 190 2.80 15.53 -10.10
N ILE A 191 3.23 15.37 -8.84
CA ILE A 191 2.47 14.62 -7.84
C ILE A 191 1.14 15.30 -7.48
N ASP A 192 1.04 16.63 -7.59
CA ASP A 192 -0.20 17.38 -7.37
C ASP A 192 -1.24 17.02 -8.41
N ASN A 193 -0.82 17.01 -9.68
CA ASN A 193 -1.68 16.70 -10.82
C ASN A 193 -2.11 15.24 -10.78
N PHE A 194 -1.19 14.35 -10.39
CA PHE A 194 -1.51 12.96 -10.16
C PHE A 194 -2.55 12.79 -9.05
N TYR A 195 -2.35 13.38 -7.87
CA TYR A 195 -3.30 13.32 -6.76
C TYR A 195 -4.68 13.86 -7.15
N LYS A 196 -4.74 15.03 -7.81
CA LYS A 196 -5.99 15.63 -8.32
C LYS A 196 -6.73 14.69 -9.27
N SER A 197 -6.00 14.05 -10.19
CA SER A 197 -6.56 13.07 -11.13
C SER A 197 -7.27 11.93 -10.40
N ILE A 198 -6.68 11.40 -9.33
CA ILE A 198 -7.28 10.32 -8.53
C ILE A 198 -8.49 10.81 -7.73
N VAL A 199 -8.45 12.04 -7.20
CA VAL A 199 -9.59 12.67 -6.53
C VAL A 199 -10.79 12.83 -7.47
N GLU A 200 -10.55 13.11 -8.76
CA GLU A 200 -11.59 13.29 -9.77
C GLU A 200 -12.05 11.97 -10.42
N LEU A 201 -11.26 10.90 -10.32
CA LEU A 201 -11.53 9.59 -10.93
C LEU A 201 -12.83 8.95 -10.42
N ASP A 202 -13.64 8.37 -11.32
CA ASP A 202 -14.84 7.63 -10.92
C ASP A 202 -14.47 6.26 -10.31
N SER A 203 -14.72 6.10 -9.00
CA SER A 203 -14.31 4.91 -8.26
C SER A 203 -15.09 3.66 -8.67
N ASP A 204 -16.36 3.81 -9.04
CA ASP A 204 -17.23 2.66 -9.28
C ASP A 204 -16.94 1.99 -10.63
N THR A 205 -16.40 2.76 -11.57
CA THR A 205 -16.05 2.27 -12.92
C THR A 205 -14.61 1.77 -12.99
N TYR A 206 -13.65 2.48 -12.38
CA TYR A 206 -12.23 2.25 -12.63
C TYR A 206 -11.49 1.53 -11.50
N LEU A 207 -11.98 1.62 -10.26
CA LEU A 207 -11.37 0.95 -9.12
C LEU A 207 -12.11 -0.35 -8.82
N ARG A 208 -11.37 -1.34 -8.30
CA ARG A 208 -11.96 -2.63 -7.92
C ARG A 208 -12.93 -2.53 -6.74
N SER A 209 -12.84 -1.45 -5.96
CA SER A 209 -13.74 -1.18 -4.85
C SER A 209 -13.79 0.33 -4.57
N SER A 210 -14.98 0.83 -4.23
CA SER A 210 -15.21 2.26 -4.03
C SER A 210 -14.48 2.83 -2.81
N ASP A 211 -14.26 2.00 -1.79
CA ASP A 211 -13.52 2.35 -0.57
C ASP A 211 -12.01 2.55 -0.81
N LEU A 212 -11.45 2.03 -1.93
CA LEU A 212 -10.04 2.21 -2.28
C LEU A 212 -9.70 3.67 -2.56
N LYS A 213 -10.64 4.46 -3.09
CA LYS A 213 -10.39 5.87 -3.39
C LYS A 213 -10.08 6.65 -2.13
N ASP A 214 -10.89 6.50 -1.08
CA ASP A 214 -10.63 7.14 0.20
C ASP A 214 -9.35 6.61 0.84
N LYS A 215 -9.04 5.32 0.69
CA LYS A 215 -7.80 4.72 1.19
C LYS A 215 -6.53 5.26 0.50
N LEU A 216 -6.59 5.56 -0.80
CA LEU A 216 -5.47 6.13 -1.57
C LEU A 216 -5.31 7.64 -1.33
N VAL A 217 -6.42 8.37 -1.39
CA VAL A 217 -6.44 9.84 -1.28
C VAL A 217 -6.20 10.27 0.18
N LYS A 218 -6.87 9.63 1.14
CA LYS A 218 -6.74 9.92 2.57
C LYS A 218 -6.00 8.78 3.25
N SER A 219 -4.79 8.51 2.77
CA SER A 219 -3.96 7.45 3.32
C SER A 219 -3.77 7.66 4.83
N LYS A 220 -4.15 6.63 5.58
CA LYS A 220 -4.05 6.59 7.05
C LYS A 220 -2.78 5.86 7.44
N LEU A 221 -2.24 6.21 8.60
CA LEU A 221 -1.18 5.43 9.21
C LEU A 221 -1.70 4.05 9.56
N ALA A 222 -0.87 3.04 9.31
CA ALA A 222 -1.13 1.70 9.81
C ALA A 222 -1.28 1.73 11.34
N HIS A 223 -2.08 0.81 11.86
CA HIS A 223 -2.27 0.67 13.29
C HIS A 223 -0.91 0.55 14.00
N GLN A 224 -0.74 1.30 15.09
CA GLN A 224 0.44 1.43 15.95
C GLN A 224 1.56 2.33 15.43
N PHE A 225 1.39 2.96 14.27
CA PHE A 225 2.34 3.94 13.74
C PHE A 225 2.01 5.38 14.15
N LYS A 226 0.91 5.61 14.89
CA LYS A 226 0.58 6.92 15.43
C LYS A 226 1.46 7.31 16.63
N LEU A 227 2.19 8.41 16.51
CA LEU A 227 2.96 8.99 17.62
C LEU A 227 2.07 9.92 18.45
N ARG A 228 2.35 10.03 19.75
CA ARG A 228 1.59 10.91 20.66
C ARG A 228 1.63 12.39 20.25
N ASN A 229 2.77 12.84 19.73
CA ASN A 229 3.01 14.22 19.32
C ASN A 229 3.35 14.27 17.82
N GLN A 230 2.49 13.72 16.96
CA GLN A 230 2.71 13.85 15.52
C GLN A 230 2.53 15.31 15.10
N LEU A 231 3.49 15.80 14.33
CA LEU A 231 3.45 17.14 13.73
C LEU A 231 2.33 17.25 12.70
N LEU A 232 2.08 16.16 11.96
CA LEU A 232 1.07 16.09 10.92
C LEU A 232 -0.14 15.28 11.44
N PRO A 233 -1.39 15.75 11.24
CA PRO A 233 -2.59 15.15 11.81
C PRO A 233 -3.06 13.95 10.98
N PHE A 234 -2.22 12.94 10.79
CA PHE A 234 -2.63 11.73 10.09
C PHE A 234 -3.60 10.92 10.96
N GLU A 235 -4.69 10.47 10.35
CA GLU A 235 -5.55 9.47 10.97
C GLU A 235 -4.85 8.12 10.99
N GLU A 236 -5.16 7.32 12.00
CA GLU A 236 -4.66 5.95 12.13
C GLU A 236 -5.81 4.99 11.78
N THR A 237 -5.48 3.90 11.11
CA THR A 237 -6.46 2.83 10.89
C THR A 237 -6.90 2.26 12.25
N PRO A 238 -8.18 1.87 12.40
CA PRO A 238 -8.65 1.21 13.61
C PRO A 238 -7.78 0.03 14.03
N ALA A 239 -7.77 -0.26 15.34
CA ALA A 239 -7.08 -1.43 15.85
C ALA A 239 -7.67 -2.70 15.21
N ILE A 240 -6.78 -3.58 14.75
CA ILE A 240 -7.16 -4.88 14.21
C ILE A 240 -7.25 -5.85 15.39
N ASP A 241 -8.40 -6.47 15.58
CA ASP A 241 -8.57 -7.54 16.57
C ASP A 241 -8.05 -8.86 16.00
N TYR A 242 -7.02 -9.39 16.65
CA TYR A 242 -6.41 -10.67 16.30
C TYR A 242 -6.98 -11.79 17.15
N PHE A 243 -7.20 -12.95 16.54
CA PHE A 243 -7.65 -14.13 17.26
C PHE A 243 -6.86 -15.37 16.89
N PHE A 244 -6.66 -16.23 17.87
CA PHE A 244 -6.16 -17.57 17.68
C PHE A 244 -7.31 -18.56 17.65
N VAL A 245 -7.50 -19.23 16.51
CA VAL A 245 -8.52 -20.28 16.36
C VAL A 245 -7.86 -21.63 16.41
N SER A 246 -8.29 -22.48 17.33
CA SER A 246 -7.83 -23.86 17.39
C SER A 246 -8.96 -24.85 17.16
N ARG A 247 -8.70 -25.84 16.30
CA ARG A 247 -9.62 -26.95 15.98
C ARG A 247 -9.03 -28.28 16.43
N TYR A 248 -9.86 -29.10 17.05
CA TYR A 248 -9.50 -30.48 17.39
C TYR A 248 -9.74 -31.40 16.19
N ASN A 249 -8.68 -31.98 15.63
CA ASN A 249 -8.78 -32.89 14.50
C ASN A 249 -8.61 -34.35 14.95
N ARG A 250 -9.72 -35.11 14.99
CA ARG A 250 -9.72 -36.53 15.36
C ARG A 250 -8.88 -37.43 14.45
N ARG A 251 -8.58 -37.02 13.20
CA ARG A 251 -7.85 -37.85 12.21
C ARG A 251 -6.33 -37.68 12.24
N LYS A 252 -5.81 -36.57 12.75
CA LYS A 252 -4.37 -36.23 12.71
C LYS A 252 -3.65 -36.31 14.06
N THR A 253 -4.30 -36.83 15.11
CA THR A 253 -3.75 -36.91 16.49
C THR A 253 -3.02 -35.62 16.90
N GLY A 254 -3.70 -34.47 16.80
CA GLY A 254 -3.11 -33.17 17.12
C GLY A 254 -4.12 -32.02 17.04
N PHE A 255 -3.78 -30.90 17.68
CA PHE A 255 -4.51 -29.65 17.54
C PHE A 255 -3.88 -28.82 16.43
N HIS A 256 -4.71 -28.21 15.57
CA HIS A 256 -4.24 -27.24 14.58
C HIS A 256 -4.76 -25.86 14.97
N GLY A 257 -3.87 -24.86 14.94
CA GLY A 257 -4.21 -23.46 15.17
C GLY A 257 -4.07 -22.65 13.89
N SER A 258 -4.90 -21.63 13.72
CA SER A 258 -4.78 -20.58 12.70
C SER A 258 -4.88 -19.22 13.37
N LEU A 259 -4.13 -18.26 12.86
CA LEU A 259 -4.21 -16.86 13.27
C LEU A 259 -5.12 -16.11 12.30
N ILE A 260 -6.11 -15.40 12.82
CA ILE A 260 -7.09 -14.64 12.04
C ILE A 260 -7.15 -13.19 12.54
N ALA A 261 -7.57 -12.29 11.67
CA ALA A 261 -7.91 -10.91 12.00
C ALA A 261 -9.36 -10.65 11.56
N PHE A 262 -10.21 -10.13 12.45
CA PHE A 262 -11.63 -9.90 12.17
C PHE A 262 -12.11 -8.58 12.77
N GLU A 263 -13.14 -7.98 12.16
CA GLU A 263 -14.03 -7.07 12.89
C GLU A 263 -15.01 -7.88 13.77
N GLU A 264 -15.59 -9.00 13.30
CA GLU A 264 -16.26 -10.01 14.14
C GLU A 264 -16.25 -11.43 13.50
N PRO A 265 -15.67 -12.48 14.12
CA PRO A 265 -15.63 -13.82 13.53
C PRO A 265 -16.95 -14.60 13.69
N SER A 266 -17.43 -15.23 12.62
CA SER A 266 -18.51 -16.22 12.67
C SER A 266 -18.00 -17.55 13.21
N ILE A 267 -18.10 -17.76 14.52
CA ILE A 267 -17.57 -18.95 15.21
C ILE A 267 -18.56 -20.14 15.08
N THR A 268 -18.07 -21.31 14.67
CA THR A 268 -18.83 -22.57 14.78
C THR A 268 -18.62 -23.22 16.15
N SER A 269 -19.62 -23.97 16.65
CA SER A 269 -19.64 -24.51 18.03
C SER A 269 -18.53 -25.54 18.38
N LYS A 270 -17.61 -25.84 17.45
CA LYS A 270 -16.52 -26.82 17.63
C LYS A 270 -15.13 -26.16 17.70
N GLU A 271 -15.06 -24.84 17.70
CA GLU A 271 -13.82 -24.07 17.59
C GLU A 271 -13.57 -23.29 18.89
N LEU A 272 -12.32 -23.27 19.34
CA LEU A 272 -11.90 -22.36 20.40
C LEU A 272 -11.27 -21.14 19.75
N CYS A 273 -11.88 -19.97 19.98
CA CYS A 273 -11.39 -18.68 19.57
C CYS A 273 -10.83 -17.94 20.80
N VAL A 274 -9.59 -17.49 20.73
CA VAL A 274 -8.93 -16.74 21.81
C VAL A 274 -8.51 -15.38 21.30
N PRO A 275 -8.98 -14.26 21.90
CA PRO A 275 -8.53 -12.93 21.52
C PRO A 275 -7.06 -12.76 21.85
N LEU A 276 -6.33 -12.11 20.95
CA LEU A 276 -4.91 -11.85 21.06
C LEU A 276 -4.65 -10.35 21.12
N LYS A 277 -3.88 -9.92 22.11
CA LYS A 277 -3.38 -8.54 22.19
C LYS A 277 -2.04 -8.47 21.46
N PHE A 278 -1.96 -7.63 20.43
CA PHE A 278 -0.70 -7.38 19.72
C PHE A 278 0.28 -6.56 20.59
N VAL A 279 1.55 -6.93 20.56
CA VAL A 279 2.64 -6.33 21.34
C VAL A 279 3.85 -6.15 20.43
N GLU A 280 4.24 -4.90 20.21
CA GLU A 280 5.54 -4.56 19.62
C GLU A 280 6.63 -4.39 20.68
N PRO A 281 7.91 -4.65 20.35
CA PRO A 281 9.04 -4.43 21.24
C PRO A 281 9.42 -2.95 21.44
N GLN A 282 8.64 -1.98 20.97
CA GLN A 282 9.06 -0.57 20.97
C GLN A 282 8.81 0.17 22.31
N SER A 283 9.53 -0.29 23.32
CA SER A 283 10.12 0.56 24.35
C SER A 283 11.20 -0.28 25.03
N SER A 284 12.39 0.27 25.23
CA SER A 284 13.43 -0.38 26.05
C SER A 284 13.02 -0.62 27.51
N ILE A 285 11.78 -0.30 27.86
CA ILE A 285 11.19 -0.35 29.20
C ILE A 285 9.91 -1.23 29.21
N GLY A 286 9.44 -1.74 28.07
CA GLY A 286 8.36 -2.73 28.02
C GLY A 286 7.01 -2.29 28.61
N GLU A 287 6.63 -1.01 28.47
CA GLU A 287 5.33 -0.50 28.92
C GLU A 287 4.19 -1.01 28.02
N GLU A 288 3.05 -1.36 28.63
CA GLU A 288 1.86 -1.83 27.91
C GLU A 288 1.24 -0.73 27.02
N TYR A 289 0.64 -1.14 25.89
CA TYR A 289 -0.31 -0.31 25.14
C TYR A 289 -1.53 -0.04 26.03
N GLY A 290 -1.58 1.14 26.64
CA GLY A 290 -2.81 1.77 27.15
C GLY A 290 -3.33 2.79 26.13
N GLU A 291 -4.46 3.46 26.43
CA GLU A 291 -5.07 4.54 25.61
C GLU A 291 -4.15 5.75 25.32
N CYS A 292 -2.90 5.70 25.76
CA CYS A 292 -1.90 6.74 25.64
C CYS A 292 -0.65 6.18 24.92
N GLY A 293 -0.56 6.39 23.60
CA GLY A 293 0.48 5.84 22.71
C GLY A 293 1.94 6.18 23.02
N GLY A 294 2.85 5.59 22.22
CA GLY A 294 4.30 5.57 22.42
C GLY A 294 5.04 6.92 22.31
N ARG A 295 6.16 7.03 23.03
CA ARG A 295 7.14 8.13 22.94
C ARG A 295 8.02 7.89 21.71
N GLY A 296 8.16 8.88 20.82
CA GLY A 296 8.76 8.75 19.49
C GLY A 296 10.21 8.27 19.39
N PHE A 297 10.79 8.35 18.19
CA PHE A 297 12.08 7.72 17.81
C PHE A 297 13.33 8.14 18.61
N MET A 298 13.24 9.16 19.46
CA MET A 298 14.36 9.63 20.28
C MET A 298 14.09 9.47 21.77
N LYS A 299 15.11 9.01 22.50
CA LYS A 299 15.12 9.02 23.96
C LYS A 299 15.67 10.36 24.43
N GLY A 300 14.86 11.11 25.18
CA GLY A 300 15.29 12.33 25.90
C GLY A 300 14.96 13.64 25.18
N PRO A 301 15.10 14.78 25.89
CA PRO A 301 14.79 16.09 25.32
C PRO A 301 15.75 16.42 24.19
N ALA A 302 15.20 16.79 23.03
CA ALA A 302 15.94 17.53 22.02
C ALA A 302 16.22 18.92 22.63
N LEU A 303 17.50 19.29 22.71
CA LEU A 303 17.98 20.58 23.21
C LEU A 303 17.44 21.74 22.36
#